data_AF-A0A941HRQ6-F1
#
_entry.id   AF-A0A941HRQ6-F1
#
_cell.length_a   1.000
_cell.length_b   1.000
_cell.length_c   1.000
_cell.angle_alpha   90.00
_cell.angle_beta   90.00
_cell.angle_gamma   90.00
#
_symmetry.space_group_name_H-M   'P 1'
#
loop_
_entity.id
_entity.type
_entity.pdbx_description
1 polymer ?
#
loop_
_entity_poly.entity_id
_entity_poly.type
_entity_poly.pdbx_seq_one_letter_code
_entity_poly.pdbx_strand_id
1 'polypeptide(L)'
;MRMDHRRSGDHGNLLGYRHPGGAGFRRRELLAVTGQKLLALAFHCHGRPDRSFFFRGKPLPLCARCTGILAGYGIGLLGLFLFPGRSLWLELGMMIPLTADGFLQLYTPYESKNGRRLVTGILFGIALVFILTRVVNHGYQLGRSIRINGGI
;
A
#
# COMPACT_ATOMS: atom_id res chain seq x y z
N MET A 1 22.89 -23.77 -27.71
CA MET A 1 23.64 -24.48 -26.63
C MET A 1 22.69 -24.64 -25.45
N ARG A 2 22.69 -25.84 -24.84
CA ARG A 2 21.69 -26.42 -23.93
C ARG A 2 21.29 -25.55 -22.73
N MET A 3 20.01 -25.68 -22.35
CA MET A 3 19.45 -25.29 -21.06
C MET A 3 20.17 -25.97 -19.89
N ASP A 4 20.40 -25.23 -18.80
CA ASP A 4 20.61 -25.80 -17.47
C ASP A 4 19.27 -25.76 -16.70
N HIS A 5 18.69 -26.95 -16.55
CA HIS A 5 17.62 -27.23 -15.61
C HIS A 5 18.22 -27.46 -14.22
N ARG A 6 18.14 -26.45 -13.36
CA ARG A 6 18.22 -26.65 -11.90
C ARG A 6 17.03 -26.00 -11.19
N ARG A 7 15.87 -26.63 -11.29
CA ARG A 7 14.77 -26.50 -10.32
C ARG A 7 15.03 -27.47 -9.18
N SER A 8 15.39 -26.97 -8.01
CA SER A 8 15.10 -27.66 -6.75
C SER A 8 15.06 -26.65 -5.60
N GLY A 9 13.84 -26.34 -5.12
CA GLY A 9 13.62 -26.24 -3.68
C GLY A 9 13.74 -24.89 -2.96
N ASP A 10 13.99 -23.77 -3.62
CA ASP A 10 13.93 -22.46 -2.95
C ASP A 10 12.49 -21.90 -2.99
N HIS A 11 11.65 -22.39 -2.08
CA HIS A 11 10.63 -21.53 -1.47
C HIS A 11 11.37 -20.49 -0.61
N GLY A 12 12.03 -19.57 -1.29
CA GLY A 12 12.92 -18.58 -0.73
C GLY A 12 12.22 -17.78 0.35
N ASN A 13 12.71 -17.92 1.58
CA ASN A 13 12.41 -17.03 2.69
C ASN A 13 12.72 -15.59 2.24
N LEU A 14 11.67 -14.81 1.95
CA LEU A 14 11.68 -13.59 1.12
C LEU A 14 12.51 -12.40 1.65
N LEU A 15 13.32 -12.57 2.70
CA LEU A 15 14.13 -11.51 3.30
C LEU A 15 15.56 -11.89 3.65
N GLY A 16 16.07 -13.05 3.23
CA GLY A 16 17.44 -13.45 3.60
C GLY A 16 17.63 -13.56 5.13
N TYR A 17 16.54 -13.77 5.89
CA TYR A 17 16.64 -14.11 7.30
C TYR A 17 17.16 -15.55 7.38
N ARG A 18 18.49 -15.67 7.41
CA ARG A 18 19.15 -16.93 7.76
C ARG A 18 18.80 -17.20 9.22
N HIS A 19 17.92 -18.17 9.45
CA HIS A 19 17.70 -18.71 10.78
C HIS A 19 19.07 -19.01 11.39
N PRO A 20 19.46 -18.40 12.53
CA PRO A 20 20.63 -18.82 13.24
C PRO A 20 20.38 -20.26 13.69
N GLY A 21 21.20 -21.20 13.22
CA GLY A 21 21.09 -22.61 13.58
C GLY A 21 21.05 -22.75 15.10
N GLY A 22 19.97 -23.34 15.62
CA GLY A 22 19.85 -23.75 17.03
C GLY A 22 19.43 -22.69 18.05
N ALA A 23 19.27 -21.41 17.69
CA ALA A 23 18.81 -20.39 18.65
C ALA A 23 17.31 -20.12 18.51
N GLY A 24 16.53 -20.33 19.58
CA GLY A 24 15.11 -19.99 19.63
C GLY A 24 14.86 -18.51 19.32
N PHE A 25 13.74 -18.21 18.64
CA PHE A 25 13.36 -16.85 18.28
C PHE A 25 13.29 -15.95 19.53
N ARG A 26 14.07 -14.87 19.58
CA ARG A 26 13.90 -13.85 20.62
C ARG A 26 12.57 -13.15 20.41
N ARG A 27 11.86 -12.77 21.49
CA ARG A 27 10.54 -12.11 21.41
C ARG A 27 10.53 -10.91 20.44
N ARG A 28 11.62 -10.14 20.37
CA ARG A 28 11.78 -8.99 19.46
C ARG A 28 11.89 -9.40 17.98
N GLU A 29 12.53 -10.52 17.69
CA GLU A 29 12.65 -11.07 16.33
C GLU A 29 11.32 -11.67 15.87
N LEU A 30 10.62 -12.35 16.77
CA LEU A 30 9.28 -12.86 16.51
C LEU A 30 8.31 -11.70 16.22
N LEU A 31 8.35 -10.62 17.00
CA LEU A 31 7.55 -9.42 16.76
C LEU A 31 7.89 -8.72 15.43
N ALA A 32 9.16 -8.69 15.04
CA ALA A 32 9.57 -8.12 13.75
C ALA A 32 9.04 -8.96 12.57
N VAL A 33 9.18 -10.28 12.62
CA VAL A 33 8.70 -11.19 11.57
C VAL A 33 7.17 -11.20 11.50
N THR A 34 6.48 -11.25 12.65
CA THR A 34 5.01 -11.22 12.71
C THR A 34 4.47 -9.86 12.27
N GLY A 35 5.11 -8.76 12.65
CA GLY A 35 4.72 -7.41 12.24
C GLY A 35 4.84 -7.21 10.73
N GLN A 36 5.91 -7.71 10.11
CA GLN A 36 6.06 -7.62 8.65
C GLN A 36 5.03 -8.47 7.91
N LYS A 37 4.72 -9.68 8.40
CA LYS A 37 3.67 -10.54 7.82
C LYS A 37 2.28 -9.91 7.96
N LEU A 38 2.00 -9.32 9.11
CA LEU A 38 0.74 -8.61 9.37
C LEU A 38 0.58 -7.43 8.40
N LEU A 39 1.63 -6.63 8.21
CA LEU A 39 1.60 -5.48 7.31
C LEU A 39 1.43 -5.90 5.85
N ALA A 40 2.12 -6.97 5.43
CA ALA A 40 1.97 -7.54 4.10
C ALA A 40 0.55 -8.07 3.86
N LEU A 41 -0.03 -8.77 4.84
CA LEU A 41 -1.40 -9.26 4.79
C LEU A 41 -2.42 -8.11 4.73
N ALA A 42 -2.27 -7.11 5.60
CA ALA A 42 -3.17 -5.97 5.70
C ALA A 42 -3.25 -5.14 4.40
N PHE A 43 -2.13 -4.96 3.71
CA PHE A 43 -2.07 -4.22 2.44
C PHE A 43 -2.15 -5.12 1.21
N HIS A 44 -2.43 -6.42 1.38
CA HIS A 44 -2.42 -7.43 0.33
C HIS A 44 -1.13 -7.38 -0.53
N CYS A 45 -0.02 -7.04 0.12
CA CYS A 45 1.28 -6.89 -0.51
C CYS A 45 1.97 -8.25 -0.52
N HIS A 46 2.39 -8.72 -1.70
CA HIS A 46 3.13 -9.99 -1.79
C HIS A 46 4.58 -9.89 -1.28
N GLY A 47 5.03 -8.71 -0.81
CA GLY A 47 6.36 -8.56 -0.20
C GLY A 47 7.54 -8.87 -1.11
N ARG A 48 7.37 -8.75 -2.43
CA ARG A 48 8.40 -9.10 -3.42
C ARG A 48 9.57 -8.09 -3.43
N PRO A 49 10.82 -8.52 -3.18
CA PRO A 49 11.98 -7.63 -3.08
C PRO A 49 12.34 -6.95 -4.41
N ASP A 50 12.04 -7.58 -5.56
CA ASP A 50 12.25 -7.02 -6.90
C ASP A 50 11.48 -5.71 -7.16
N ARG A 51 10.43 -5.46 -6.38
CA ARG A 51 9.56 -4.28 -6.48
C ARG A 51 9.48 -3.47 -5.18
N SER A 52 10.42 -3.67 -4.28
CA SER A 52 10.57 -2.90 -3.04
C SER A 52 11.74 -1.92 -3.16
N PHE A 53 11.69 -0.84 -2.38
CA PHE A 53 12.88 0.00 -2.20
C PHE A 53 13.85 -0.69 -1.25
N PHE A 54 15.14 -0.39 -1.40
CA PHE A 54 16.19 -0.90 -0.52
C PHE A 54 16.65 0.22 0.41
N PHE A 55 16.63 -0.06 1.71
CA PHE A 55 17.15 0.85 2.73
C PHE A 55 18.23 0.12 3.54
N ARG A 56 19.44 0.68 3.58
CA ARG A 56 20.62 0.08 4.24
C ARG A 56 20.88 -1.37 3.81
N GLY A 57 20.78 -1.63 2.51
CA GLY A 57 21.02 -2.95 1.92
C GLY A 57 19.91 -4.00 2.15
N LYS A 58 18.80 -3.63 2.79
CA LYS A 58 17.66 -4.52 3.02
C LYS A 58 16.42 -4.00 2.29
N PRO A 59 15.62 -4.87 1.64
CA PRO A 59 14.37 -4.44 1.03
C PRO A 59 13.38 -4.00 2.13
N LEU A 60 12.59 -2.97 1.83
CA LEU A 60 11.49 -2.58 2.69
C LEU A 60 10.44 -3.71 2.80
N PRO A 61 9.72 -3.80 3.93
CA PRO A 61 8.70 -4.84 4.14
C PRO A 61 7.51 -4.72 3.17
N LEU A 62 7.31 -3.54 2.58
CA LEU A 62 6.27 -3.25 1.62
C LEU A 62 6.90 -2.94 0.24
N CYS A 63 6.16 -3.28 -0.81
CA CYS A 63 6.55 -2.89 -2.17
C CYS A 63 6.40 -1.37 -2.36
N ALA A 64 7.07 -0.83 -3.39
CA ALA A 64 7.05 0.60 -3.70
C ALA A 64 5.62 1.19 -3.80
N ARG A 65 4.66 0.40 -4.32
CA ARG A 65 3.24 0.79 -4.42
C ARG A 65 2.60 0.94 -3.04
N CYS A 66 2.68 -0.07 -2.19
CA CYS A 66 2.09 -0.05 -0.85
C CYS A 66 2.77 0.99 0.05
N THR A 67 4.09 1.18 -0.09
CA THR A 67 4.81 2.29 0.56
C THR A 67 4.26 3.64 0.11
N GLY A 68 4.00 3.81 -1.19
CA GLY A 68 3.40 5.03 -1.73
C GLY A 68 2.00 5.29 -1.17
N ILE A 69 1.12 4.29 -1.16
CA ILE A 69 -0.24 4.41 -0.61
C ILE A 69 -0.19 4.81 0.87
N LEU A 70 0.66 4.15 1.66
CA LEU A 70 0.81 4.45 3.08
C LEU A 70 1.32 5.89 3.31
N ALA A 71 2.32 6.33 2.54
CA ALA A 71 2.79 7.71 2.58
C ALA A 71 1.69 8.70 2.15
N GLY A 72 0.92 8.34 1.13
CA GLY A 72 -0.24 9.09 0.64
C GLY A 72 -1.32 9.26 1.70
N TYR A 73 -1.56 8.28 2.58
CA TYR A 73 -2.47 8.45 3.72
C TYR A 73 -1.98 9.54 4.68
N GLY A 74 -0.70 9.53 5.04
CA GLY A 74 -0.12 10.57 5.90
C GLY A 74 -0.20 11.96 5.27
N ILE A 75 0.17 12.08 3.99
CA ILE A 75 0.09 13.34 3.25
C ILE A 75 -1.37 13.79 3.09
N GLY A 76 -2.29 12.87 2.80
CA GLY A 76 -3.72 13.14 2.67
C GLY A 76 -4.31 13.67 3.97
N LEU A 77 -3.98 13.06 5.12
CA LEU A 77 -4.44 13.56 6.42
C LEU A 77 -3.97 15.00 6.68
N LEU A 78 -2.72 15.33 6.35
CA LEU A 78 -2.22 16.71 6.43
C LEU A 78 -2.95 17.63 5.43
N GLY A 79 -3.18 17.14 4.21
CA GLY A 79 -3.87 17.86 3.14
C GLY A 79 -5.32 18.22 3.47
N LEU A 80 -5.98 17.50 4.40
CA LEU A 80 -7.34 17.82 4.84
C LEU A 80 -7.43 19.24 5.42
N PHE A 81 -6.38 19.70 6.09
CA PHE A 81 -6.30 21.03 6.71
C PHE A 81 -5.86 22.11 5.72
N LEU A 82 -4.99 21.75 4.77
CA LEU A 82 -4.42 22.70 3.82
C LEU A 82 -5.37 23.03 2.65
N PHE A 83 -6.29 22.12 2.31
CA PHE A 83 -7.17 22.26 1.16
C PHE A 83 -8.66 22.09 1.52
N PRO A 84 -9.24 23.01 2.32
CA PRO A 84 -10.69 23.06 2.50
C PRO A 84 -11.35 23.45 1.16
N GLY A 85 -12.38 22.71 0.74
CA GLY A 85 -13.09 23.00 -0.53
C GLY A 85 -12.53 22.28 -1.77
N ARG A 86 -11.68 21.26 -1.59
CA ARG A 86 -11.27 20.33 -2.66
C ARG A 86 -12.47 19.80 -3.47
N SER A 87 -12.29 19.66 -4.78
CA SER A 87 -13.31 19.15 -5.71
C SER A 87 -13.31 17.63 -5.77
N LEU A 88 -14.50 17.00 -5.85
CA LEU A 88 -14.63 15.55 -6.04
C LEU A 88 -13.92 15.08 -7.31
N TRP A 89 -13.94 15.88 -8.37
CA TRP A 89 -13.28 15.56 -9.64
C TRP A 89 -11.76 15.44 -9.51
N LEU A 90 -11.15 16.30 -8.68
CA LEU A 90 -9.72 16.22 -8.38
C LEU A 90 -9.39 14.93 -7.62
N GLU A 91 -10.20 14.58 -6.63
CA GLU A 91 -10.05 13.37 -5.82
C GLU A 91 -10.14 12.12 -6.71
N LEU A 92 -11.17 12.02 -7.56
CA LEU A 92 -11.33 10.90 -8.51
C LEU A 92 -10.19 10.85 -9.53
N GLY A 93 -9.77 12.00 -10.05
CA GLY A 93 -8.66 12.10 -11.00
C GLY A 93 -7.35 11.55 -10.42
N MET A 94 -7.09 11.78 -9.13
CA MET A 94 -5.90 11.25 -8.45
C MET A 94 -5.90 9.72 -8.28
N MET A 95 -7.06 9.04 -8.37
CA MET A 95 -7.13 7.57 -8.29
C MET A 95 -6.75 6.90 -9.62
N ILE A 96 -7.02 7.56 -10.75
CA ILE A 96 -6.89 6.99 -12.09
C ILE A 96 -5.48 6.42 -12.36
N PRO A 97 -4.36 7.11 -12.05
CA PRO A 97 -3.04 6.63 -12.42
C PRO A 97 -2.67 5.28 -11.80
N LEU A 98 -3.04 5.05 -10.54
CA LEU A 98 -2.75 3.77 -9.89
C LEU A 98 -3.62 2.66 -10.44
N THR A 99 -4.91 2.94 -10.60
CA THR A 99 -5.89 1.98 -11.13
C THR A 99 -5.51 1.57 -12.56
N ALA A 100 -5.17 2.53 -13.41
CA ALA A 100 -4.72 2.28 -14.77
C ALA A 100 -3.38 1.51 -14.81
N ASP A 101 -2.40 1.84 -13.97
CA ASP A 101 -1.14 1.10 -13.86
C ASP A 101 -1.37 -0.36 -13.42
N GLY A 102 -2.31 -0.58 -12.50
CA GLY A 102 -2.73 -1.91 -12.06
C GLY A 102 -3.43 -2.72 -13.15
N PHE A 103 -4.40 -2.11 -13.85
CA PHE A 103 -5.09 -2.75 -14.98
C PHE A 103 -4.12 -3.07 -16.13
N LEU A 104 -3.20 -2.15 -16.47
CA LEU A 104 -2.23 -2.38 -17.52
C LEU A 104 -1.30 -3.56 -17.19
N GLN A 105 -0.84 -3.67 -15.95
CA GLN A 105 -0.05 -4.83 -15.48
C GLN A 105 -0.84 -6.14 -15.47
N LEU A 106 -2.16 -6.09 -15.34
CA LEU A 106 -3.00 -7.29 -15.38
C LEU A 106 -3.15 -7.84 -16.80
N TYR A 107 -3.27 -6.95 -17.79
CA TYR A 107 -3.55 -7.32 -19.19
C TYR A 107 -2.30 -7.37 -20.08
N THR A 108 -1.15 -6.89 -19.61
CA THR A 108 0.07 -6.81 -20.43
C THR A 108 1.29 -7.27 -19.65
N PRO A 109 2.36 -7.72 -20.32
CA PRO A 109 3.65 -8.05 -19.68
C PRO A 109 4.44 -6.82 -19.21
N TYR A 110 3.83 -5.62 -19.26
CA TYR A 110 4.46 -4.38 -18.82
C TYR A 110 4.65 -4.37 -17.31
N GLU A 111 5.87 -4.06 -16.88
CA GLU A 111 6.20 -3.88 -15.46
C GLU A 111 6.57 -2.42 -15.15
N SER A 112 5.89 -1.85 -14.16
CA SER A 112 6.10 -0.45 -13.77
C SER A 112 7.36 -0.28 -12.94
N LYS A 113 8.05 0.85 -13.14
CA LYS A 113 9.27 1.18 -12.38
C LYS A 113 8.88 1.55 -10.94
N ASN A 114 9.74 1.25 -9.97
CA ASN A 114 9.48 1.52 -8.55
C ASN A 114 9.13 2.99 -8.25
N GLY A 115 9.75 3.94 -8.95
CA GLY A 115 9.39 5.36 -8.84
C GLY A 115 7.96 5.68 -9.29
N ARG A 116 7.51 5.12 -10.42
CA ARG A 116 6.13 5.29 -10.90
C ARG A 116 5.13 4.66 -9.92
N ARG A 117 5.42 3.45 -9.45
CA ARG A 117 4.60 2.75 -8.43
C ARG A 117 4.46 3.56 -7.14
N LEU A 118 5.53 4.23 -6.71
CA LEU A 118 5.50 5.11 -5.53
C LEU A 118 4.60 6.32 -5.77
N VAL A 119 4.81 7.05 -6.87
CA VAL A 119 4.06 8.29 -7.16
C VAL A 119 2.57 8.00 -7.35
N THR A 120 2.21 6.98 -8.14
CA THR A 120 0.80 6.61 -8.32
C THR A 120 0.18 6.11 -7.02
N GLY A 121 0.94 5.40 -6.19
CA GLY A 121 0.54 4.99 -4.85
C GLY A 121 0.23 6.19 -3.93
N ILE A 122 1.11 7.21 -3.90
CA ILE A 122 0.91 8.42 -3.09
C ILE A 122 -0.37 9.14 -3.51
N LEU A 123 -0.55 9.37 -4.81
CA LEU A 123 -1.75 10.04 -5.34
C LEU A 123 -3.03 9.31 -4.96
N PHE A 124 -3.04 7.98 -5.12
CA PHE A 124 -4.17 7.16 -4.73
C PHE A 124 -4.44 7.21 -3.22
N GLY A 125 -3.40 7.16 -2.39
CA GLY A 125 -3.53 7.27 -0.93
C GLY A 125 -4.15 8.59 -0.50
N ILE A 126 -3.70 9.71 -1.07
CA ILE A 126 -4.26 11.05 -0.80
C ILE A 126 -5.74 11.09 -1.19
N ALA A 127 -6.06 10.63 -2.41
CA ALA A 127 -7.43 10.59 -2.91
C ALA A 127 -8.35 9.78 -2.01
N LEU A 128 -7.90 8.60 -1.55
CA LEU A 128 -8.71 7.73 -0.71
C LEU A 128 -9.04 8.38 0.63
N VAL A 129 -8.07 9.04 1.28
CA VAL A 129 -8.33 9.79 2.53
C VAL A 129 -9.37 10.89 2.29
N PHE A 130 -9.20 11.68 1.22
CA PHE A 130 -10.10 12.78 0.92
C PHE A 130 -11.54 12.33 0.66
N ILE A 131 -11.72 11.27 -0.13
CA ILE A 131 -13.02 10.68 -0.46
C ILE A 131 -13.66 10.07 0.79
N LEU A 132 -12.90 9.29 1.58
CA LEU A 132 -13.42 8.69 2.81
C LEU A 132 -13.94 9.75 3.77
N THR A 133 -13.18 10.82 4.01
CA THR A 133 -13.65 11.92 4.86
C THR A 133 -14.89 12.61 4.27
N ARG A 134 -14.97 12.78 2.94
CA ARG A 134 -16.14 13.35 2.27
C ARG A 134 -17.39 12.47 2.48
N VAL A 135 -17.27 11.16 2.28
CA VAL A 135 -18.37 10.20 2.47
C VAL A 135 -18.83 10.19 3.93
N VAL A 136 -17.90 10.14 4.88
CA VAL A 136 -18.22 10.18 6.32
C VAL A 136 -18.93 11.48 6.69
N ASN A 137 -18.46 12.62 6.20
CA ASN A 137 -19.09 13.91 6.47
C ASN A 137 -20.50 13.98 5.87
N HIS A 138 -20.71 13.55 4.63
CA HIS A 138 -22.05 13.51 4.03
C HIS A 138 -22.99 12.56 4.78
N GLY A 139 -22.52 11.36 5.13
CA GLY A 139 -23.29 10.39 5.91
C GLY A 139 -23.69 10.93 7.28
N TYR A 140 -22.76 11.60 7.97
CA TYR A 140 -23.02 12.26 9.25
C TYR A 140 -24.08 13.37 9.12
N GLN A 141 -23.98 14.23 8.10
CA GLN A 141 -24.96 15.29 7.88
C GLN A 141 -26.33 14.75 7.51
N LEU A 142 -26.38 13.71 6.68
CA LEU A 142 -27.63 13.04 6.33
C LEU A 142 -28.30 12.45 7.59
N GLY A 143 -27.55 11.69 8.40
CA GLY A 143 -28.06 11.14 9.66
C GLY A 143 -28.56 12.23 10.62
N ARG A 144 -27.82 13.33 10.73
CA ARG A 144 -28.22 14.49 11.53
C ARG A 144 -29.49 15.16 10.98
N SER A 145 -29.64 15.29 9.67
CA SER A 145 -30.84 15.87 9.05
C SER A 145 -32.08 15.01 9.27
N ILE A 146 -31.94 13.68 9.22
CA ILE A 146 -33.04 12.75 9.49
C ILE A 146 -33.46 12.84 10.95
N ARG A 147 -32.50 12.90 11.89
CA ARG A 147 -32.82 13.06 13.32
C ARG A 147 -33.57 14.36 13.61
N ILE A 148 -33.13 15.48 13.03
CA ILE A 148 -33.73 16.80 13.29
C ILE A 148 -35.09 16.95 12.60
N ASN A 149 -35.21 16.55 11.33
CA ASN A 149 -36.45 16.73 10.55
C ASN A 149 -37.47 15.60 10.77
N GLY A 150 -37.02 14.41 11.18
CA GLY A 150 -37.84 13.23 11.39
C GLY A 150 -38.45 13.10 12.79
N GLY A 151 -38.10 14.00 13.73
CA GLY A 151 -38.76 14.10 15.04
C GLY A 151 -38.68 12.84 15.91
N ILE A 152 -37.49 12.22 16.00
CA ILE A 152 -37.17 11.21 17.02
C ILE A 152 -36.20 11.79 18.05
#